data_AF-A0A3M2D508-F1
#
_entry.id   AF-A0A3M2D508-F1
#
_cell.length_a   1.000
_cell.length_b   1.000
_cell.length_c   1.000
_cell.angle_alpha   90.00
_cell.angle_beta   90.00
_cell.angle_gamma   90.00
#
_symmetry.space_group_name_H-M   'P 1'
#
loop_
_entity.id
_entity.type
_entity.pdbx_description
1 polymer ?
#
loop_
_entity_poly.entity_id
_entity_poly.type
_entity_poly.pdbx_seq_one_letter_code
_entity_poly.pdbx_strand_id
1 'polypeptide(L)'
;MSEANLREKNRKTVRNLLIVVAGMVGFAFALVPLYNVFCQVTGINGKTGGPVAENAQQEDTARQIDLQFIAQLSKEMDVEVEFRPETYTMKVHPGKT
;
A
#
# COMPACT_ATOMS: atom_id res chain seq x y z
N MET A 1 -35.17 -41.93 -13.64
CA MET A 1 -34.94 -40.48 -13.81
C MET A 1 -33.65 -40.31 -14.62
N SER A 2 -33.70 -39.60 -15.74
CA SER A 2 -32.66 -39.63 -16.78
C SER A 2 -31.37 -38.89 -16.40
N GLU A 3 -30.25 -39.61 -16.40
CA GLU A 3 -28.86 -39.13 -16.21
C GLU A 3 -28.52 -37.89 -17.06
N ALA A 4 -29.08 -37.78 -18.27
CA ALA A 4 -28.83 -36.68 -19.19
C ALA A 4 -29.35 -35.33 -18.65
N ASN A 5 -30.48 -35.34 -17.94
CA ASN A 5 -31.07 -34.15 -17.31
C ASN A 5 -30.23 -33.65 -16.13
N LEU A 6 -29.58 -34.56 -15.39
CA LEU A 6 -28.66 -34.22 -14.31
C LEU A 6 -27.40 -33.55 -14.83
N ARG A 7 -26.81 -34.07 -15.92
CA ARG A 7 -25.61 -33.48 -16.55
C ARG A 7 -25.86 -32.08 -17.08
N GLU A 8 -27.02 -31.83 -17.70
CA GLU A 8 -27.36 -30.50 -18.21
C GLU A 8 -27.60 -29.48 -17.09
N LYS A 9 -28.32 -29.87 -16.03
CA LYS A 9 -28.50 -29.05 -14.82
C LYS A 9 -27.16 -28.73 -14.16
N ASN A 10 -26.28 -29.74 -14.01
CA ASN A 10 -24.94 -29.54 -13.46
C ASN A 10 -24.09 -28.60 -14.33
N ARG A 11 -24.15 -28.71 -15.65
CA ARG A 11 -23.44 -27.80 -16.56
C ARG A 11 -23.90 -26.34 -16.39
N LYS A 12 -25.21 -26.12 -16.21
CA LYS A 12 -25.77 -24.79 -15.93
C LYS A 12 -25.28 -24.25 -14.59
N THR A 13 -25.29 -25.09 -13.54
CA THR A 13 -24.80 -24.72 -12.20
C THR A 13 -23.31 -24.37 -12.22
N VAL A 14 -22.47 -25.21 -12.85
CA VAL A 14 -21.03 -24.96 -12.98
C VAL A 14 -20.76 -23.65 -13.72
N ARG A 15 -21.47 -23.40 -14.82
CA ARG A 15 -21.33 -22.13 -15.56
C ARG A 15 -21.67 -20.92 -14.67
N ASN A 16 -22.75 -21.00 -13.91
CA ASN A 16 -23.13 -19.91 -13.01
C ASN A 16 -22.07 -19.69 -11.92
N LEU A 17 -21.53 -20.76 -11.35
CA LEU A 17 -20.45 -20.67 -10.37
C LEU A 17 -19.20 -20.03 -10.94
N LEU A 18 -18.81 -20.37 -12.18
CA LEU A 18 -17.66 -19.75 -12.84
C LEU A 18 -17.85 -18.24 -13.05
N ILE A 19 -19.06 -17.79 -13.40
CA ILE A 19 -19.37 -16.36 -13.52
C ILE A 19 -19.23 -15.65 -12.17
N VAL A 20 -19.73 -16.27 -11.09
CA VAL A 20 -19.60 -15.72 -9.73
C VAL A 20 -18.14 -15.60 -9.32
N VAL A 21 -17.35 -16.66 -9.53
CA VAL A 21 -15.91 -16.66 -9.22
C VAL A 21 -15.18 -15.57 -10.00
N ALA A 22 -15.44 -15.44 -11.30
CA ALA A 22 -14.86 -14.38 -12.11
C ALA A 22 -15.25 -12.98 -11.57
N GLY A 23 -16.50 -12.80 -11.16
CA GLY A 23 -16.97 -11.58 -10.51
C GLY A 23 -16.24 -11.28 -9.19
N MET A 24 -16.00 -12.29 -8.35
CA MET A 24 -15.27 -12.14 -7.08
C MET A 24 -13.80 -11.76 -7.32
N VAL A 25 -13.15 -12.35 -8.31
CA VAL A 25 -11.78 -12.00 -8.70
C VAL A 25 -11.72 -10.57 -9.24
N GLY A 26 -12.66 -10.19 -10.11
CA GLY A 26 -12.77 -8.83 -10.61
C GLY A 26 -13.01 -7.81 -9.49
N PHE A 27 -13.84 -8.15 -8.51
CA PHE A 27 -14.10 -7.31 -7.34
C PHE A 27 -12.86 -7.14 -6.44
N ALA A 28 -12.12 -8.22 -6.18
CA ALA A 28 -10.88 -8.19 -5.43
C ALA A 28 -9.82 -7.29 -6.10
N PHE A 29 -9.71 -7.35 -7.43
CA PHE A 29 -8.84 -6.45 -8.18
C PHE A 29 -9.32 -4.99 -8.12
N ALA A 30 -10.63 -4.76 -8.24
CA ALA A 30 -11.23 -3.42 -8.21
C ALA A 30 -11.18 -2.75 -6.82
N LEU A 31 -10.98 -3.51 -5.73
CA LEU A 31 -10.87 -2.97 -4.38
C LEU A 31 -9.69 -2.00 -4.22
N VAL A 32 -8.57 -2.24 -4.90
CA VAL A 32 -7.38 -1.36 -4.83
C VAL A 32 -7.68 0.05 -5.38
N PRO A 33 -8.13 0.23 -6.64
CA PRO A 33 -8.48 1.56 -7.15
C PRO A 33 -9.66 2.18 -6.41
N LEU A 34 -10.64 1.37 -5.98
CA LEU A 34 -11.76 1.87 -5.17
C LEU A 34 -11.30 2.47 -3.84
N TYR A 35 -10.37 1.81 -3.16
CA TYR A 35 -9.76 2.31 -1.93
C TYR A 35 -8.97 3.60 -2.16
N ASN A 36 -8.25 3.69 -3.29
CA ASN A 36 -7.52 4.91 -3.66
C ASN A 36 -8.48 6.10 -3.88
N VAL A 37 -9.58 5.90 -4.60
CA VAL A 37 -10.61 6.95 -4.80
C VAL A 37 -11.24 7.34 -3.47
N PHE A 38 -11.55 6.37 -2.62
CA PHE A 38 -12.06 6.63 -1.28
C PHE A 38 -11.09 7.48 -0.45
N CYS A 39 -9.80 7.15 -0.43
CA CYS A 39 -8.76 7.95 0.23
C CYS A 39 -8.66 9.37 -0.37
N GLN A 40 -8.80 9.51 -1.68
CA GLN A 40 -8.75 10.82 -2.35
C GLN A 40 -9.94 11.71 -1.98
N VAL A 41 -11.16 11.15 -1.93
CA VAL A 41 -12.39 11.91 -1.61
C VAL A 41 -12.46 12.26 -0.13
N THR A 42 -12.09 11.32 0.74
CA THR A 42 -12.17 11.52 2.20
C THR A 42 -10.96 12.26 2.78
N GLY A 43 -9.83 12.30 2.07
CA GLY A 43 -8.58 12.88 2.56
C GLY A 43 -7.89 12.04 3.65
N ILE A 44 -8.39 10.83 3.94
CA ILE A 44 -7.85 9.95 4.96
C ILE A 44 -6.54 9.34 4.41
N ASN A 45 -5.46 9.42 5.21
CA ASN A 45 -4.07 9.02 4.93
C ASN A 45 -3.15 10.02 4.20
N GLY A 46 -3.58 11.23 3.85
CA GLY A 46 -2.65 12.25 3.33
C GLY A 46 -1.81 11.82 2.12
N LYS A 47 -2.21 10.73 1.44
CA LYS A 47 -1.62 10.28 0.17
C LYS A 47 -2.08 11.25 -0.90
N THR A 48 -1.48 12.44 -0.89
CA THR A 48 -1.51 13.34 -2.02
C THR A 48 -0.92 12.56 -3.19
N GLY A 49 -1.79 12.14 -4.12
CA GLY A 49 -1.45 11.33 -5.30
C GLY A 49 -0.64 12.09 -6.35
N GLY A 50 0.39 12.80 -5.93
CA GLY A 50 1.39 13.43 -6.77
C GLY A 50 2.78 13.19 -6.19
N PRO A 51 3.86 13.49 -6.95
CA PRO A 51 5.17 13.65 -6.34
C PRO A 51 5.01 14.52 -5.10
N VAL A 52 5.73 14.18 -4.01
CA VAL A 52 5.93 15.11 -2.90
C VAL A 52 6.18 16.44 -3.56
N ALA A 53 5.25 17.38 -3.43
CA ALA A 53 5.47 18.68 -4.02
C ALA A 53 6.81 19.10 -3.44
N GLU A 54 7.81 19.27 -4.31
CA GLU A 54 8.88 20.22 -4.08
C GLU A 54 8.15 21.56 -3.98
N ASN A 55 7.44 21.75 -2.87
CA ASN A 55 7.36 23.05 -2.28
C ASN A 55 8.84 23.38 -2.16
N ALA A 56 9.30 24.31 -2.98
CA ALA A 56 10.55 24.99 -2.77
C ALA A 56 10.42 25.66 -1.39
N GLN A 57 10.52 24.86 -0.34
CA GLN A 57 10.48 25.29 1.03
C GLN A 57 11.81 25.98 1.19
N GLN A 58 11.74 27.30 1.05
CA GLN A 58 12.83 28.20 1.27
C GLN A 58 13.49 27.82 2.61
N GLU A 59 14.81 27.61 2.59
CA GLU A 59 15.56 27.17 3.76
C GLU A 59 15.22 28.06 4.96
N ASP A 60 14.72 27.44 6.03
CA ASP A 60 14.42 28.14 7.26
C ASP A 60 15.65 28.11 8.18
N THR A 61 16.45 29.17 8.10
CA THR A 61 17.67 29.31 8.90
C THR A 61 17.40 29.71 10.36
N ALA A 62 16.18 30.16 10.68
CA ALA A 62 15.82 30.60 12.03
C ALA A 62 15.55 29.40 12.97
N ARG A 63 15.17 28.26 12.41
CA ARG A 63 14.85 27.04 13.18
C ARG A 63 15.84 25.94 12.89
N GLN A 64 16.39 25.35 13.95
CA GLN A 64 17.25 24.18 13.88
C GLN A 64 16.51 22.98 14.49
N ILE A 65 16.50 21.84 13.78
CA ILE A 65 15.86 20.60 14.22
C ILE A 65 16.94 19.53 14.40
N ASP A 66 16.83 18.76 15.48
CA ASP A 66 17.69 17.60 15.72
C ASP A 66 16.95 16.34 15.23
N LEU A 67 17.52 15.66 14.24
CA LEU A 67 17.06 14.38 13.72
C LEU A 67 17.80 13.25 14.43
N GLN A 68 17.07 12.21 14.86
CA GLN A 68 17.65 10.99 15.40
C GLN A 68 17.28 9.81 14.50
N PHE A 69 18.30 9.08 14.04
CA PHE A 69 18.12 7.90 13.21
C PHE A 69 18.14 6.65 14.09
N ILE A 70 17.07 5.86 14.00
CA ILE A 70 16.89 4.63 14.77
C ILE A 70 16.81 3.47 13.78
N ALA A 71 17.73 2.52 13.91
CA ALA A 71 17.71 1.26 13.18
C ALA A 71 17.39 0.13 14.15
N GLN A 72 16.36 -0.65 13.85
CA GLN A 72 15.96 -1.82 14.64
C GLN A 72 15.83 -3.03 13.72
N LEU A 73 16.34 -4.17 14.18
CA LEU A 73 16.16 -5.46 13.53
C LEU A 73 15.08 -6.24 14.27
N SER A 74 14.15 -6.86 13.55
CA SER A 74 13.20 -7.77 14.17
C SER A 74 13.89 -9.09 14.53
N LYS A 75 13.47 -9.70 15.65
CA LYS A 75 14.04 -10.95 16.17
C LYS A 75 13.86 -12.16 15.23
N GLU A 76 12.95 -12.05 14.26
CA GLU A 76 12.59 -13.09 13.30
C GLU A 76 13.50 -13.09 12.05
N MET A 77 14.40 -12.11 11.93
CA MET A 77 15.37 -12.07 10.84
C MET A 77 16.57 -12.97 11.14
N ASP A 78 16.61 -14.13 10.51
CA ASP A 78 17.66 -15.15 10.62
C ASP A 78 18.86 -14.88 9.69
N VAL A 79 19.21 -13.61 9.50
CA VAL A 79 20.31 -13.19 8.60
C VAL A 79 21.31 -12.36 9.40
N GLU A 80 22.59 -12.75 9.35
CA GLU A 80 23.72 -12.01 9.94
C GLU A 80 24.02 -10.73 9.14
N VAL A 81 23.16 -9.72 9.26
CA VAL A 81 23.36 -8.42 8.61
C VAL A 81 23.63 -7.35 9.66
N GLU A 82 24.66 -6.55 9.42
CA GLU A 82 24.94 -5.36 10.23
C GLU A 82 24.00 -4.23 9.80
N PHE A 83 22.90 -4.06 10.54
CA PHE A 83 21.94 -2.98 10.31
C PHE A 83 22.10 -1.89 11.38
N ARG A 84 22.75 -0.79 11.00
CA ARG A 84 22.93 0.39 11.86
C ARG A 84 22.84 1.69 11.07
N PRO A 85 22.44 2.81 11.70
CA PRO A 85 22.50 4.11 11.06
C PRO A 85 23.96 4.50 10.80
N GLU A 86 24.24 5.12 9.66
CA GLU A 86 25.56 5.71 9.38
C GLU A 86 25.84 6.89 10.31
N THR A 87 24.81 7.70 10.59
CA THR A 87 24.84 8.81 11.56
C THR A 87 23.64 8.67 12.49
N TYR A 88 23.86 8.74 13.81
CA TYR A 88 22.78 8.59 14.79
C TYR A 88 21.98 9.88 15.02
N THR A 89 22.64 11.04 14.89
CA THR A 89 22.00 12.34 15.12
C THR A 89 22.49 13.37 14.11
N MET A 90 21.60 14.22 13.61
CA MET A 90 21.95 15.28 12.66
C MET A 90 21.16 16.54 12.97
N LYS A 91 21.81 17.71 12.91
CA LYS A 91 21.16 19.01 13.05
C LYS A 91 20.86 19.55 11.66
N VAL A 92 19.59 19.85 11.37
CA VAL A 92 19.16 20.32 10.05
C VAL A 92 18.31 21.58 10.15
N HIS A 93 18.36 22.37 9.09
CA HIS A 93 17.40 23.44 8.84
C HIS A 93 16.31 22.92 7.90
N PRO A 94 15.03 23.12 8.20
CA PRO A 94 13.94 22.72 7.30
C PRO A 94 14.11 23.33 5.91
N GLY A 95 13.95 22.51 4.86
CA GLY A 95 14.11 22.94 3.46
C GLY A 95 15.55 22.90 2.93
N LYS A 96 16.54 22.60 3.78
CA LYS A 96 17.92 22.33 3.35
C LYS A 96 18.05 20.89 2.88
N THR A 97 18.43 20.68 1.62
CA THR A 97 18.76 19.37 1.02
C THR A 97 20.24 19.09 1.05
#